data_AF-A0A1Y0D7Q2-F1
#
_entry.id   AF-A0A1Y0D7Q2-F1
#
_cell.length_a   1.000
_cell.length_b   1.000
_cell.length_c   1.000
_cell.angle_alpha   90.00
_cell.angle_beta   90.00
_cell.angle_gamma   90.00
#
_symmetry.space_group_name_H-M   'P 1'
#
loop_
_entity.id
_entity.type
_entity.pdbx_description
1 polymer ?
#
loop_
_entity_poly.entity_id
_entity_poly.type
_entity_poly.pdbx_seq_one_letter_code
_entity_poly.pdbx_strand_id
1 'polypeptide(L)'
;MNIDYWIKINEANFGSPFEKIFAIKVLAKTNVIDLSAVSTQYHFKDLDGKNRYCDFVIQEGSIKIAIEIDGYDKRNTGQGMSHDDFIDWQRRQAALTAYGWHVLRFANRDVDNEPERCKRYIELLLRDQRSKSQHQANLEEAIGQLNYQLKVAQSHTGSGEETNKLQKEINLLKNQLQLAQATQPLDSSDKNDLGLLVVRLEQEKKELIAAHDKVKAEKNQLTASNTQLKDQSRFLDGENNTMRTTVWAFTVIIGIIVAAGAYVFTNGSAVQAPALAFDNAPAHRMQSSASQEAHPVAQSVDSRASRESAAIPTTSCDSAIDWRLAKNYVDQQIAVRGTVAEYRYMPNVKGAPTWINLGAKYPAPDRLAVVIWGDDRNKFGRALSKNLINRQICTIGTIKLRDGTPQMALKWPRELVFQ
;
A
#
# COMPACT_ATOMS: atom_id res chain seq x y z
N MET A 1 7.31 6.70 -34.84
CA MET A 1 8.28 6.95 -35.95
C MET A 1 9.36 5.87 -35.91
N ASN A 2 9.88 5.37 -37.05
CA ASN A 2 10.99 4.40 -37.06
C ASN A 2 12.32 5.13 -36.82
N ILE A 3 13.22 4.54 -36.03
CA ILE A 3 14.57 5.05 -35.75
C ILE A 3 15.42 5.23 -37.01
N ASP A 4 15.40 4.30 -37.97
CA ASP A 4 16.23 4.42 -39.18
C ASP A 4 15.84 5.65 -40.00
N TYR A 5 14.54 5.93 -40.07
CA TYR A 5 14.00 7.14 -40.68
C TYR A 5 14.36 8.39 -39.87
N TRP A 6 14.24 8.36 -38.54
CA TRP A 6 14.61 9.47 -37.67
C TRP A 6 16.08 9.83 -37.78
N ILE A 7 16.98 8.84 -37.80
CA ILE A 7 18.42 9.04 -37.99
C ILE A 7 18.66 9.66 -39.36
N LYS A 8 18.04 9.15 -40.43
CA LYS A 8 18.21 9.67 -41.79
C LYS A 8 17.81 11.14 -41.94
N ILE A 9 16.72 11.58 -41.30
CA ILE A 9 16.29 12.99 -41.38
C ILE A 9 17.10 13.93 -40.47
N ASN A 10 17.76 13.41 -39.44
CA ASN A 10 18.61 14.18 -38.52
C ASN A 10 20.12 14.09 -38.84
N GLU A 11 20.53 13.28 -39.83
CA GLU A 11 21.94 12.96 -40.07
C GLU A 11 22.82 14.19 -40.33
N ALA A 12 22.29 15.21 -41.01
CA ALA A 12 22.98 16.47 -41.28
C ALA A 12 23.20 17.35 -40.04
N ASN A 13 22.52 17.06 -38.92
CA ASN A 13 22.61 17.83 -37.67
C ASN A 13 23.64 17.24 -36.69
N PHE A 14 24.23 16.07 -36.96
CA PHE A 14 25.24 15.48 -36.10
C PHE A 14 26.59 16.18 -36.30
N GLY A 15 27.06 16.92 -35.29
CA GLY A 15 28.33 17.63 -35.30
C GLY A 15 29.56 16.71 -35.18
N SER A 16 29.35 15.46 -34.77
CA SER A 16 30.41 14.48 -34.54
C SER A 16 29.97 13.04 -34.83
N PRO A 17 30.93 12.12 -35.08
CA PRO A 17 30.63 10.69 -35.15
C PRO A 17 29.99 10.14 -33.88
N PHE A 18 30.28 10.73 -32.71
CA PHE A 18 29.76 10.27 -31.42
C PHE A 18 28.27 10.57 -31.24
N GLU A 19 27.74 11.66 -31.81
CA GLU A 19 26.29 11.91 -31.83
C GLU A 19 25.55 10.87 -32.68
N LYS A 20 26.10 10.51 -33.84
CA LYS A 20 25.53 9.42 -34.66
C LYS A 20 25.62 8.06 -33.94
N ILE A 21 26.72 7.78 -33.25
CA ILE A 21 26.87 6.59 -32.40
C ILE A 21 25.87 6.62 -31.23
N PHE A 22 25.62 7.77 -30.60
CA PHE A 22 24.60 7.94 -29.56
C PHE A 22 23.20 7.62 -30.09
N ALA A 23 22.83 8.14 -31.26
CA ALA A 23 21.54 7.83 -31.88
C ALA A 23 21.36 6.32 -32.14
N ILE A 24 22.40 5.65 -32.66
CA ILE A 24 22.36 4.21 -33.02
C ILE A 24 22.48 3.28 -31.79
N LYS A 25 23.38 3.56 -30.86
CA LYS A 25 23.67 2.67 -29.72
C LYS A 25 22.80 2.96 -28.50
N VAL A 26 22.32 4.20 -28.32
CA VAL A 26 21.59 4.64 -27.12
C VAL A 26 20.12 4.92 -27.44
N LEU A 27 19.80 5.89 -28.30
CA LEU A 27 18.39 6.27 -28.58
C LEU A 27 17.62 5.10 -29.20
N ALA A 28 18.17 4.46 -30.25
CA ALA A 28 17.56 3.32 -30.93
C ALA A 28 17.17 2.15 -30.01
N LYS A 29 17.94 1.96 -28.92
CA LYS A 29 17.77 0.86 -27.96
C LYS A 29 16.94 1.23 -26.74
N THR A 30 16.40 2.45 -26.69
CA THR A 30 15.61 2.95 -25.58
C THR A 30 14.13 2.94 -25.96
N ASN A 31 13.50 1.77 -25.85
CA ASN A 31 12.09 1.52 -26.21
C ASN A 31 11.06 2.35 -25.42
N VAL A 32 11.52 3.21 -24.51
CA VAL A 32 10.71 4.05 -23.62
C VAL A 32 10.60 5.51 -24.11
N ILE A 33 11.35 5.91 -25.14
CA ILE A 33 11.35 7.26 -25.74
C ILE A 33 10.45 7.26 -26.98
N ASP A 34 9.57 8.25 -27.12
CA ASP A 34 9.00 8.57 -28.43
C ASP A 34 9.98 9.48 -29.20
N LEU A 35 10.43 9.02 -30.36
CA LEU A 35 11.33 9.79 -31.23
C LEU A 35 10.69 11.07 -31.77
N SER A 36 9.36 11.23 -31.70
CA SER A 36 8.69 12.50 -32.03
C SER A 36 9.02 13.61 -31.01
N ALA A 37 9.33 13.24 -29.76
CA ALA A 37 9.74 14.15 -28.69
C ALA A 37 11.24 14.49 -28.72
N VAL A 38 12.02 13.89 -29.63
CA VAL A 38 13.48 14.09 -29.72
C VAL A 38 13.83 15.03 -30.86
N SER A 39 14.50 16.14 -30.54
CA SER A 39 15.07 17.08 -31.51
C SER A 39 16.59 17.12 -31.40
N THR A 40 17.27 17.40 -32.52
CA THR A 40 18.73 17.60 -32.59
C THR A 40 19.07 19.09 -32.75
N GLN A 41 20.30 19.47 -32.36
CA GLN A 41 20.81 20.86 -32.48
C GLN A 41 19.83 21.92 -31.96
N TYR A 42 19.26 21.69 -30.78
CA TYR A 42 18.23 22.56 -30.22
C TYR A 42 18.80 23.92 -29.83
N HIS A 43 18.35 24.98 -30.52
CA HIS A 43 18.80 26.35 -30.28
C HIS A 43 18.21 26.95 -29.01
N PHE A 44 19.05 27.61 -28.22
CA PHE A 44 18.63 28.52 -27.16
C PHE A 44 19.61 29.70 -27.02
N LYS A 45 19.25 30.72 -26.23
CA LYS A 45 20.17 31.77 -25.80
C LYS A 45 20.49 31.55 -24.33
N ASP A 46 21.76 31.65 -23.94
CA ASP A 46 22.12 31.64 -22.52
C ASP A 46 21.82 32.98 -21.83
N LEU A 47 22.10 33.06 -20.53
CA LEU A 47 21.86 34.26 -19.71
C LEU A 47 22.72 35.46 -20.13
N ASP A 48 23.83 35.22 -20.85
CA ASP A 48 24.70 36.26 -21.44
C ASP A 48 24.20 36.66 -22.86
N GLY A 49 23.09 36.08 -23.33
CA GLY A 49 22.48 36.35 -24.64
C GLY A 49 23.14 35.62 -25.83
N LYS A 50 24.16 34.78 -25.58
CA LYS A 50 24.93 34.05 -26.59
C LYS A 50 24.11 32.88 -27.13
N ASN A 51 24.14 32.68 -28.45
CA ASN A 51 23.49 31.54 -29.11
C ASN A 51 24.18 30.23 -28.69
N ARG A 52 23.37 29.24 -28.31
CA ARG A 52 23.75 27.91 -27.86
C ARG A 52 22.93 26.86 -28.60
N TYR A 53 23.49 25.66 -28.68
CA TYR A 53 22.85 24.49 -29.23
C TYR A 53 23.07 23.33 -28.25
N CYS A 54 22.06 22.48 -28.08
CA CYS A 54 22.19 21.17 -27.44
C CYS A 54 22.20 20.10 -28.52
N ASP A 55 23.11 19.12 -28.44
CA ASP A 55 23.20 18.05 -29.44
C ASP A 55 21.87 17.31 -29.59
N PHE A 56 21.23 16.97 -28.48
CA PHE A 56 19.87 16.42 -28.42
C PHE A 56 19.03 17.05 -27.31
N VAL A 57 17.72 17.08 -27.51
CA VAL A 57 16.73 17.35 -26.46
C VAL A 57 15.60 16.34 -26.52
N ILE A 58 15.01 16.04 -25.36
CA ILE A 58 13.76 15.29 -25.21
C ILE A 58 12.73 16.22 -24.56
N GLN A 59 11.58 16.41 -25.22
CA GLN A 59 10.50 17.29 -24.74
C GLN A 59 9.15 16.56 -24.73
N GLU A 60 8.65 16.23 -23.54
CA GLU A 60 7.39 15.49 -23.34
C GLU A 60 6.47 16.27 -22.39
N GLY A 61 5.55 17.05 -22.94
CA GLY A 61 4.70 17.95 -22.15
C GLY A 61 5.54 18.99 -21.40
N SER A 62 5.52 18.92 -20.05
CA SER A 62 6.36 19.77 -19.19
C SER A 62 7.81 19.27 -19.03
N ILE A 63 8.09 18.01 -19.40
CA ILE A 63 9.42 17.40 -19.24
C ILE A 63 10.38 17.98 -20.28
N LYS A 64 11.53 18.46 -19.81
CA LYS A 64 12.62 19.01 -20.63
C LYS A 64 13.94 18.37 -20.24
N ILE A 65 14.51 17.55 -21.12
CA ILE A 65 15.84 16.94 -20.92
C ILE A 65 16.77 17.39 -22.06
N ALA A 66 17.88 18.03 -21.72
CA ALA A 66 18.95 18.34 -22.66
C ALA A 66 20.05 17.27 -22.54
N ILE A 67 20.58 16.82 -23.67
CA ILE A 67 21.63 15.80 -23.71
C ILE A 67 22.78 16.32 -24.58
N GLU A 68 23.98 16.36 -24.00
CA GLU A 68 25.21 16.80 -24.67
C GLU A 68 26.23 15.66 -24.72
N ILE A 69 26.92 15.54 -25.84
CA ILE A 69 27.92 14.50 -26.15
C ILE A 69 29.31 15.17 -26.13
N ASP A 70 29.88 15.26 -24.93
CA ASP A 70 31.09 16.05 -24.68
C ASP A 70 32.39 15.25 -24.94
N GLY A 71 33.24 15.80 -25.81
CA GLY A 71 34.65 15.42 -25.91
C GLY A 71 35.51 16.11 -24.85
N TYR A 72 36.53 15.41 -24.34
CA TYR A 72 37.49 15.95 -23.37
C TYR A 72 38.33 17.11 -23.93
N ASP A 73 38.68 17.06 -25.22
CA ASP A 73 39.44 18.09 -25.92
C ASP A 73 38.68 18.52 -27.18
N LYS A 74 38.21 19.77 -27.21
CA LYS A 74 37.49 20.36 -28.37
C LYS A 74 38.43 20.99 -29.39
N ARG A 75 39.73 21.12 -29.05
CA ARG A 75 40.78 21.75 -29.87
C ARG A 75 41.74 20.72 -30.47
N ASN A 76 41.55 19.42 -30.17
CA ASN A 76 42.40 18.30 -30.58
C ASN A 76 43.89 18.47 -30.21
N THR A 77 44.17 19.14 -29.09
CA THR A 77 45.54 19.40 -28.59
C THR A 77 46.16 18.24 -27.80
N GLY A 78 45.34 17.29 -27.36
CA GLY A 78 45.72 16.25 -26.40
C GLY A 78 45.77 16.72 -24.94
N GLN A 79 45.61 18.02 -24.68
CA GLN A 79 45.66 18.62 -23.34
C GLN A 79 44.28 18.83 -22.69
N GLY A 80 43.21 18.61 -23.45
CA GLY A 80 41.85 18.73 -22.93
C GLY A 80 41.29 20.16 -22.90
N MET A 81 40.25 20.30 -22.10
CA MET A 81 39.47 21.52 -21.88
C MET A 81 40.36 22.64 -21.31
N SER A 82 40.37 23.82 -21.94
CA SER A 82 41.00 25.01 -21.34
C SER A 82 40.18 25.54 -20.16
N HIS A 83 40.76 26.49 -19.41
CA HIS A 83 40.03 27.19 -18.35
C HIS A 83 38.78 27.90 -18.90
N ASP A 84 38.89 28.57 -20.05
CA ASP A 84 37.77 29.29 -20.67
C ASP A 84 36.70 28.33 -21.20
N ASP A 85 37.10 27.20 -21.80
CA ASP A 85 36.16 26.14 -22.21
C ASP A 85 35.39 25.58 -21.00
N PHE A 86 36.05 25.41 -19.86
CA PHE A 86 35.42 24.95 -18.62
C PHE A 86 34.41 25.97 -18.08
N ILE A 87 34.75 27.27 -18.08
CA ILE A 87 33.81 28.32 -17.67
C ILE A 87 32.62 28.41 -18.64
N ASP A 88 32.83 28.30 -19.95
CA ASP A 88 31.74 28.26 -20.95
C ASP A 88 30.80 27.05 -20.74
N TRP A 89 31.37 25.88 -20.44
CA TRP A 89 30.65 24.64 -20.14
C TRP A 89 29.78 24.79 -18.88
N GLN A 90 30.33 25.35 -17.80
CA GLN A 90 29.59 25.60 -16.54
C GLN A 90 28.44 26.60 -16.75
N ARG A 91 28.67 27.71 -17.46
CA ARG A 91 27.61 28.71 -17.73
C ARG A 91 26.48 28.14 -18.58
N ARG A 92 26.80 27.33 -19.60
CA ARG A 92 25.82 26.65 -20.44
C ARG A 92 24.94 25.68 -19.64
N GLN A 93 25.55 24.88 -18.77
CA GLN A 93 24.86 24.00 -17.83
C GLN A 93 23.89 24.81 -16.94
N ALA A 94 24.37 25.89 -16.31
CA ALA A 94 23.58 26.72 -15.42
C ALA A 94 22.39 27.39 -16.15
N ALA A 95 22.60 27.92 -17.36
CA ALA A 95 21.54 28.52 -18.17
C ALA A 95 20.43 27.52 -18.53
N LEU A 96 20.81 26.30 -18.96
CA LEU A 96 19.84 25.22 -19.21
C LEU A 96 19.02 24.88 -17.96
N THR A 97 19.68 24.68 -16.82
CA THR A 97 18.99 24.42 -15.55
C THR A 97 18.07 25.57 -15.13
N ALA A 98 18.48 26.83 -15.32
CA ALA A 98 17.64 28.00 -15.03
C ALA A 98 16.37 28.06 -15.90
N TYR A 99 16.40 27.55 -17.14
CA TYR A 99 15.22 27.41 -18.00
C TYR A 99 14.42 26.11 -17.78
N GLY A 100 14.72 25.37 -16.71
CA GLY A 100 14.01 24.15 -16.32
C GLY A 100 14.43 22.90 -17.09
N TRP A 101 15.60 22.88 -17.74
CA TRP A 101 16.15 21.68 -18.36
C TRP A 101 16.89 20.81 -17.34
N HIS A 102 16.57 19.52 -17.31
CA HIS A 102 17.47 18.52 -16.75
C HIS A 102 18.55 18.20 -17.79
N VAL A 103 19.82 18.44 -17.46
CA VAL A 103 20.92 18.23 -18.40
C VAL A 103 21.67 16.94 -18.09
N LEU A 104 21.76 16.06 -19.08
CA LEU A 104 22.66 14.91 -19.07
C LEU A 104 23.84 15.20 -20.00
N ARG A 105 25.06 14.93 -19.53
CA ARG A 105 26.28 15.05 -20.34
C ARG A 105 26.97 13.70 -20.38
N PHE A 106 27.22 13.18 -21.58
CA PHE A 106 27.90 11.90 -21.78
C PHE A 106 29.24 12.13 -22.45
N ALA A 107 30.30 11.53 -21.92
CA ALA A 107 31.59 11.55 -22.58
C ALA A 107 31.53 10.71 -23.86
N ASN A 108 32.24 11.13 -24.92
CA ASN A 108 32.43 10.35 -26.16
C ASN A 108 32.80 8.87 -25.87
N ARG A 109 33.64 8.64 -24.86
CA ARG A 109 34.05 7.31 -24.42
C ARG A 109 32.90 6.48 -23.84
N ASP A 110 32.01 7.07 -23.03
CA ASP A 110 30.85 6.38 -22.46
C ASP A 110 29.83 6.04 -23.56
N VAL A 111 29.60 6.95 -24.52
CA VAL A 111 28.70 6.71 -25.66
C VAL A 111 29.15 5.53 -26.51
N ASP A 112 30.45 5.40 -26.75
CA ASP A 112 30.97 4.35 -27.62
C ASP A 112 31.14 2.99 -26.91
N ASN A 113 31.69 3.00 -25.69
CA ASN A 113 32.08 1.79 -24.95
C ASN A 113 31.01 1.32 -23.93
N GLU A 114 30.25 2.25 -23.34
CA GLU A 114 29.28 2.01 -22.26
C GLU A 114 27.85 2.50 -22.61
N PRO A 115 27.31 2.30 -23.84
CA PRO A 115 26.05 2.91 -24.29
C PRO A 115 24.84 2.53 -23.42
N GLU A 116 24.80 1.33 -22.85
CA GLU A 116 23.73 0.91 -21.93
C GLU A 116 23.76 1.71 -20.61
N ARG A 117 24.91 2.26 -20.20
CA ARG A 117 25.03 3.16 -19.05
C ARG A 117 24.37 4.51 -19.37
N CYS A 118 24.65 5.09 -20.55
CA CYS A 118 24.02 6.32 -21.02
C CYS A 118 22.50 6.16 -21.10
N LYS A 119 22.04 5.08 -21.74
CA LYS A 119 20.62 4.70 -21.82
C LYS A 119 19.99 4.60 -20.43
N ARG A 120 20.61 3.87 -19.49
CA ARG A 120 20.08 3.69 -18.13
C ARG A 120 19.90 5.02 -17.40
N TYR A 121 20.78 6.00 -17.60
CA TYR A 121 20.61 7.34 -17.01
C TYR A 121 19.41 8.09 -17.62
N ILE A 122 19.22 8.00 -18.94
CA ILE A 122 18.06 8.59 -19.63
C ILE A 122 16.76 7.92 -19.15
N GLU A 123 16.71 6.59 -19.09
CA GLU A 123 15.54 5.83 -18.61
C GLU A 123 15.18 6.16 -17.16
N LEU A 124 16.17 6.29 -16.27
CA LEU A 124 15.96 6.65 -14.87
C LEU A 124 15.41 8.07 -14.73
N LEU A 125 15.97 9.03 -15.46
CA LEU A 125 15.51 10.42 -15.44
C LEU A 125 14.10 10.56 -16.03
N LEU A 126 13.84 10.00 -17.22
CA LEU A 126 12.50 10.01 -17.82
C LEU A 126 11.46 9.36 -16.91
N ARG A 127 11.78 8.23 -16.27
CA ARG A 127 10.86 7.57 -15.34
C ARG A 127 10.54 8.44 -14.13
N ASP A 128 11.53 9.10 -13.54
CA ASP A 128 11.33 10.05 -12.43
C ASP A 128 10.44 11.24 -12.86
N GLN A 129 10.77 11.88 -13.98
CA GLN A 129 10.06 13.04 -14.49
C GLN A 129 8.62 12.72 -14.91
N ARG A 130 8.38 11.61 -15.62
CA ARG A 130 7.03 11.13 -15.95
C ARG A 130 6.23 10.79 -14.70
N SER A 131 6.86 10.21 -13.67
CA SER A 131 6.17 9.92 -12.40
C SER A 131 5.74 11.19 -11.67
N LYS A 132 6.56 12.25 -11.71
CA LYS A 132 6.23 13.56 -11.13
C LYS A 132 5.13 14.27 -11.91
N SER A 133 5.24 14.33 -13.24
CA SER A 133 4.23 14.90 -14.12
C SER A 133 2.87 14.18 -14.00
N GLN A 134 2.86 12.84 -13.95
CA GLN A 134 1.63 12.08 -13.74
C GLN A 134 1.03 12.34 -12.35
N HIS A 135 1.85 12.48 -11.31
CA HIS A 135 1.35 12.80 -9.97
C HIS A 135 0.69 14.19 -9.92
N GLN A 136 1.31 15.21 -10.55
CA GLN A 136 0.73 16.55 -10.71
C GLN A 136 -0.61 16.47 -11.48
N ALA A 137 -0.65 15.78 -12.62
CA ALA A 137 -1.86 15.62 -13.42
C ALA A 137 -2.99 14.92 -12.65
N ASN A 138 -2.68 13.89 -11.86
CA ASN A 138 -3.67 13.22 -11.01
C ASN A 138 -4.22 14.13 -9.89
N LEU A 139 -3.38 15.00 -9.32
CA LEU A 139 -3.81 15.99 -8.33
C LEU A 139 -4.71 17.06 -8.99
N GLU A 140 -4.35 17.55 -10.18
CA GLU A 140 -5.15 18.49 -10.96
C GLU A 140 -6.52 17.89 -11.34
N GLU A 141 -6.55 16.63 -11.77
CA GLU A 141 -7.80 15.92 -12.07
C GLU A 141 -8.68 15.77 -10.82
N ALA A 142 -8.11 15.31 -9.69
CA ALA A 142 -8.84 15.16 -8.44
C ALA A 142 -9.39 16.50 -7.92
N ILE A 143 -8.61 17.58 -8.00
CA ILE A 143 -9.07 18.95 -7.71
C ILE A 143 -10.23 19.33 -8.64
N GLY A 144 -10.15 19.03 -9.94
CA GLY A 144 -11.22 19.27 -10.91
C GLY A 144 -12.52 18.54 -10.54
N GLN A 145 -12.43 17.25 -10.23
CA GLN A 145 -13.56 16.42 -9.81
C GLN A 145 -14.20 16.91 -8.51
N LEU A 146 -13.41 17.26 -7.48
CA LEU A 146 -13.92 17.79 -6.22
C LEU A 146 -14.55 19.18 -6.38
N ASN A 147 -13.99 20.07 -7.22
CA ASN A 147 -14.63 21.36 -7.53
C ASN A 147 -16.00 21.17 -8.21
N TYR A 148 -16.15 20.17 -9.08
CA TYR A 148 -17.44 19.83 -9.68
C TYR A 148 -18.44 19.35 -8.62
N GLN A 149 -18.02 18.44 -7.72
CA GLN A 149 -18.86 17.98 -6.60
C GLN A 149 -19.27 19.14 -5.66
N LEU A 150 -18.33 20.02 -5.31
CA LEU A 150 -18.59 21.20 -4.48
C LEU A 150 -19.67 22.09 -5.11
N LYS A 151 -19.59 22.34 -6.42
CA LYS A 151 -20.59 23.12 -7.16
C LYS A 151 -21.99 22.48 -7.13
N VAL A 152 -22.08 21.15 -7.18
CA VAL A 152 -23.35 20.40 -7.07
C VAL A 152 -23.88 20.41 -5.63
N ALA A 153 -23.01 20.24 -4.63
CA ALA A 153 -23.41 20.33 -3.22
C ALA A 153 -23.94 21.74 -2.88
N GLN A 154 -23.30 22.80 -3.36
CA GLN A 154 -23.70 24.20 -3.15
C GLN A 154 -25.10 24.54 -3.68
N SER A 155 -25.64 23.82 -4.67
CA SER A 155 -27.00 24.05 -5.18
C SER A 155 -28.11 23.37 -4.38
N HIS A 156 -27.78 22.60 -3.33
CA HIS A 156 -28.75 21.90 -2.48
C HIS A 156 -28.88 22.56 -1.10
N THR A 157 -30.11 22.84 -0.67
CA THR A 157 -30.40 23.39 0.67
C THR A 157 -30.09 22.36 1.76
N GLY A 158 -29.15 22.69 2.66
CA GLY A 158 -28.76 21.86 3.81
C GLY A 158 -27.37 21.22 3.73
N SER A 159 -26.64 21.37 2.62
CA SER A 159 -25.32 20.74 2.37
C SER A 159 -24.11 21.44 3.04
N GLY A 160 -24.33 22.31 4.03
CA GLY A 160 -23.29 23.18 4.60
C GLY A 160 -22.08 22.43 5.18
N GLU A 161 -22.28 21.27 5.79
CA GLU A 161 -21.19 20.45 6.31
C GLU A 161 -20.39 19.75 5.19
N GLU A 162 -21.09 19.25 4.16
CA GLU A 162 -20.49 18.60 3.00
C GLU A 162 -19.65 19.58 2.17
N THR A 163 -20.16 20.78 1.91
CA THR A 163 -19.42 21.84 1.20
C THR A 163 -18.16 22.26 1.96
N ASN A 164 -18.23 22.38 3.30
CA ASN A 164 -17.06 22.64 4.15
C ASN A 164 -16.03 21.50 4.11
N LYS A 165 -16.47 20.24 4.05
CA LYS A 165 -15.58 19.08 3.91
C LYS A 165 -14.87 19.08 2.55
N LEU A 166 -15.62 19.21 1.46
CA LEU A 166 -15.08 19.28 0.09
C LEU A 166 -14.10 20.45 -0.06
N GLN A 167 -14.41 21.61 0.51
CA GLN A 167 -13.52 22.78 0.46
C GLN A 167 -12.18 22.53 1.19
N LYS A 168 -12.19 21.84 2.33
CA LYS A 168 -10.96 21.44 3.04
C LYS A 168 -10.11 20.48 2.20
N GLU A 169 -10.74 19.50 1.56
CA GLU A 169 -10.06 18.50 0.73
C GLU A 169 -9.46 19.13 -0.53
N ILE A 170 -10.19 20.01 -1.21
CA ILE A 170 -9.69 20.81 -2.33
C ILE A 170 -8.48 21.65 -1.92
N ASN A 171 -8.52 22.29 -0.76
CA ASN A 171 -7.40 23.10 -0.26
C ASN A 171 -6.17 22.24 0.06
N LEU A 172 -6.37 21.05 0.65
CA LEU A 172 -5.28 20.10 0.91
C LEU A 172 -4.61 19.62 -0.40
N LEU A 173 -5.40 19.24 -1.40
CA LEU A 173 -4.86 18.81 -2.70
C LEU A 173 -4.18 19.97 -3.45
N LYS A 174 -4.69 21.20 -3.37
CA LYS A 174 -4.03 22.39 -3.93
C LYS A 174 -2.65 22.62 -3.29
N ASN A 175 -2.55 22.48 -1.97
CA ASN A 175 -1.26 22.57 -1.29
C ASN A 175 -0.30 21.45 -1.72
N GLN A 176 -0.78 20.21 -1.85
CA GLN A 176 0.03 19.10 -2.38
C GLN A 176 0.50 19.35 -3.81
N LEU A 177 -0.36 19.90 -4.68
CA LEU A 177 -0.01 20.26 -6.05
C LEU A 177 1.04 21.38 -6.08
N GLN A 178 0.89 22.41 -5.24
CA GLN A 178 1.89 23.48 -5.10
C GLN A 178 3.25 22.92 -4.65
N LEU A 179 3.28 22.03 -3.66
CA LEU A 179 4.50 21.35 -3.21
C LEU A 179 5.10 20.45 -4.31
N ALA A 180 4.27 19.80 -5.14
CA ALA A 180 4.73 18.98 -6.25
C ALA A 180 5.22 19.81 -7.46
N GLN A 181 4.72 21.04 -7.63
CA GLN A 181 5.13 21.99 -8.67
C GLN A 181 6.35 22.84 -8.26
N ALA A 182 6.59 23.02 -6.96
CA ALA A 182 7.74 23.76 -6.44
C ALA A 182 9.07 23.10 -6.84
N THR A 183 9.87 23.81 -7.63
CA THR A 183 11.25 23.44 -7.95
C THR A 183 12.26 23.80 -6.86
N GLN A 184 11.83 24.51 -5.81
CA GLN A 184 12.66 24.80 -4.65
C GLN A 184 12.58 23.68 -3.60
N PRO A 185 13.69 23.36 -2.90
CA PRO A 185 13.64 22.45 -1.78
C PRO A 185 12.79 23.05 -0.65
N LEU A 186 11.82 22.26 -0.15
CA LEU A 186 10.95 22.56 1.00
C LEU A 186 11.68 23.41 2.06
N ASP A 187 11.13 24.57 2.40
CA ASP A 187 11.73 25.43 3.41
C ASP A 187 11.48 24.88 4.84
N SER A 188 11.91 25.61 5.88
CA SER A 188 11.68 25.18 7.27
C SER A 188 10.22 25.31 7.72
N SER A 189 9.45 26.23 7.13
CA SER A 189 8.01 26.37 7.38
C SER A 189 7.25 25.21 6.73
N ASP A 190 7.51 24.93 5.45
CA ASP A 190 6.89 23.82 4.71
C ASP A 190 7.09 22.48 5.44
N LYS A 191 8.30 22.25 5.97
CA LYS A 191 8.63 21.04 6.75
C LYS A 191 7.88 20.96 8.08
N ASN A 192 7.68 22.09 8.76
CA ASN A 192 6.94 22.14 10.01
C ASN A 192 5.43 21.93 9.76
N ASP A 193 4.87 22.56 8.73
CA ASP A 193 3.47 22.37 8.33
C ASP A 193 3.21 20.93 7.85
N LEU A 194 4.15 20.34 7.10
CA LEU A 194 4.10 18.93 6.73
C LEU A 194 4.18 18.02 7.96
N GLY A 195 5.02 18.36 8.95
CA GLY A 195 5.09 17.67 10.23
C GLY A 195 3.78 17.72 11.01
N LEU A 196 3.14 18.89 11.09
CA LEU A 196 1.83 19.09 11.73
C LEU A 196 0.72 18.33 11.00
N LEU A 197 0.75 18.29 9.66
CA LEU A 197 -0.18 17.50 8.86
C LEU A 197 0.01 15.99 9.08
N VAL A 198 1.25 15.49 9.13
CA VAL A 198 1.55 14.08 9.44
C VAL A 198 1.03 13.71 10.83
N VAL A 199 1.29 14.53 11.85
CA VAL A 199 0.77 14.31 13.22
C VAL A 199 -0.76 14.26 13.24
N ARG A 200 -1.44 15.17 12.52
CA ARG A 200 -2.91 15.15 12.39
C ARG A 200 -3.41 13.87 11.70
N LEU A 201 -2.80 13.47 10.59
CA LEU A 201 -3.19 12.27 9.85
C LEU A 201 -2.93 10.99 10.66
N GLU A 202 -1.90 10.94 11.49
CA GLU A 202 -1.69 9.83 12.43
C GLU A 202 -2.73 9.79 13.55
N GLN A 203 -3.20 10.95 14.01
CA GLN A 203 -4.30 11.07 14.97
C GLN A 203 -5.62 10.58 14.37
N GLU A 204 -6.02 11.12 13.21
CA GLU A 204 -7.23 10.71 12.48
C GLU A 204 -7.20 9.21 12.13
N LYS A 205 -6.04 8.67 11.75
CA LYS A 205 -5.85 7.24 11.51
C LYS A 205 -6.07 6.39 12.76
N LYS A 206 -5.61 6.82 13.95
CA LYS A 206 -5.86 6.10 15.21
C LYS A 206 -7.35 6.11 15.56
N GLU A 207 -8.02 7.24 15.38
CA GLU A 207 -9.47 7.37 15.60
C GLU A 207 -10.26 6.47 14.64
N LEU A 208 -9.88 6.41 13.37
CA LEU A 208 -10.52 5.54 12.38
C LEU A 208 -10.36 4.05 12.69
N ILE A 209 -9.18 3.63 13.19
CA ILE A 209 -8.92 2.26 13.64
C ILE A 209 -9.78 1.92 14.86
N ALA A 210 -9.82 2.80 15.88
CA ALA A 210 -10.64 2.59 17.06
C ALA A 210 -12.14 2.51 16.74
N ALA A 211 -12.62 3.34 15.80
CA ALA A 211 -14.00 3.27 15.30
C ALA A 211 -14.27 1.94 14.57
N HIS A 212 -13.34 1.47 13.73
CA HIS A 212 -13.46 0.19 13.04
C HIS A 212 -13.54 -0.99 14.02
N ASP A 213 -12.68 -1.02 15.03
CA ASP A 213 -12.67 -2.09 16.04
C ASP A 213 -13.95 -2.10 16.88
N LYS A 214 -14.51 -0.92 17.19
CA LYS A 214 -15.82 -0.83 17.86
C LYS A 214 -16.96 -1.42 17.00
N VAL A 215 -17.04 -1.03 15.72
CA VAL A 215 -18.03 -1.56 14.77
C VAL A 215 -17.89 -3.07 14.60
N LYS A 216 -16.66 -3.58 14.61
CA LYS A 216 -16.36 -5.03 14.56
C LYS A 216 -16.85 -5.76 15.82
N ALA A 217 -16.66 -5.18 17.00
CA ALA A 217 -17.17 -5.74 18.25
C ALA A 217 -18.71 -5.78 18.29
N GLU A 218 -19.37 -4.68 17.91
CA GLU A 218 -20.84 -4.59 17.80
C GLU A 218 -21.40 -5.63 16.81
N LYS A 219 -20.75 -5.79 15.64
CA LYS A 219 -21.11 -6.81 14.64
C LYS A 219 -20.98 -8.25 15.18
N ASN A 220 -19.95 -8.53 15.97
CA ASN A 220 -19.76 -9.83 16.60
C ASN A 220 -20.86 -10.12 17.63
N GLN A 221 -21.24 -9.13 18.46
CA GLN A 221 -22.38 -9.26 19.38
C GLN A 221 -23.70 -9.51 18.65
N LEU A 222 -24.03 -8.73 17.60
CA LEU A 222 -25.22 -8.98 16.79
C LEU A 222 -25.23 -10.39 16.18
N THR A 223 -24.08 -10.90 15.75
CA THR A 223 -23.96 -12.25 15.18
C THR A 223 -24.20 -13.33 16.23
N ALA A 224 -23.72 -13.13 17.46
CA ALA A 224 -23.99 -14.03 18.58
C ALA A 224 -25.49 -14.05 18.95
N SER A 225 -26.11 -12.88 19.14
CA SER A 225 -27.55 -12.78 19.43
C SER A 225 -28.42 -13.37 18.33
N ASN A 226 -28.09 -13.14 17.05
CA ASN A 226 -28.80 -13.75 15.92
C ASN A 226 -28.67 -15.27 15.87
N THR A 227 -27.53 -15.82 16.32
CA THR A 227 -27.36 -17.28 16.44
C THR A 227 -28.26 -17.83 17.55
N GLN A 228 -28.22 -17.20 18.74
CA GLN A 228 -29.03 -17.60 19.89
C GLN A 228 -30.54 -17.53 19.60
N LEU A 229 -31.01 -16.49 18.90
CA LEU A 229 -32.42 -16.37 18.47
C LEU A 229 -32.82 -17.47 17.48
N LYS A 230 -31.94 -17.86 16.54
CA LYS A 230 -32.19 -18.98 15.63
C LYS A 230 -32.24 -20.33 16.35
N ASP A 231 -31.45 -20.50 17.41
CA ASP A 231 -31.46 -21.73 18.20
C ASP A 231 -32.71 -21.82 19.08
N GLN A 232 -33.15 -20.72 19.68
CA GLN A 232 -34.45 -20.64 20.36
C GLN A 232 -35.62 -20.90 19.40
N SER A 233 -35.62 -20.32 18.18
CA SER A 233 -36.66 -20.60 17.18
C SER A 233 -36.70 -22.09 16.83
N ARG A 234 -35.55 -22.70 16.52
CA ARG A 234 -35.47 -24.13 16.18
C ARG A 234 -35.92 -25.04 17.32
N PHE A 235 -35.67 -24.66 18.58
CA PHE A 235 -36.16 -25.39 19.75
C PHE A 235 -37.70 -25.33 19.84
N LEU A 236 -38.28 -24.14 19.74
CA LEU A 236 -39.74 -23.92 19.77
C LEU A 236 -40.46 -24.62 18.60
N ASP A 237 -39.87 -24.60 17.40
CA ASP A 237 -40.39 -25.34 16.24
C ASP A 237 -40.37 -26.86 16.47
N GLY A 238 -39.36 -27.37 17.17
CA GLY A 238 -39.24 -28.78 17.57
C GLY A 238 -40.29 -29.22 18.60
N GLU A 239 -40.52 -28.41 19.64
CA GLU A 239 -41.57 -28.63 20.63
C GLU A 239 -42.98 -28.56 19.99
N ASN A 240 -43.23 -27.59 19.13
CA ASN A 240 -44.49 -27.48 18.40
C ASN A 240 -44.73 -28.71 17.49
N ASN A 241 -43.69 -29.19 16.80
CA ASN A 241 -43.82 -30.37 15.94
C ASN A 241 -44.10 -31.66 16.75
N THR A 242 -43.43 -31.84 17.89
CA THR A 242 -43.68 -32.98 18.79
C THR A 242 -45.07 -32.90 19.42
N MET A 243 -45.50 -31.72 19.87
CA MET A 243 -46.88 -31.50 20.36
C MET A 243 -47.92 -31.86 19.29
N ARG A 244 -47.73 -31.43 18.03
CA ARG A 244 -48.63 -31.76 16.92
C ARG A 244 -48.64 -33.27 16.63
N THR A 245 -47.50 -33.95 16.62
CA THR A 245 -47.47 -35.42 16.41
C THR A 245 -48.16 -36.17 17.55
N THR A 246 -47.97 -35.75 18.80
CA THR A 246 -48.64 -36.34 19.96
C THR A 246 -50.16 -36.14 19.89
N VAL A 247 -50.64 -34.95 19.53
CA VAL A 247 -52.09 -34.68 19.34
C VAL A 247 -52.67 -35.55 18.23
N TRP A 248 -51.99 -35.71 17.09
CA TRP A 248 -52.42 -36.60 16.01
C TRP A 248 -52.42 -38.08 16.43
N ALA A 249 -51.43 -38.53 17.21
CA ALA A 249 -51.41 -39.89 17.73
C ALA A 249 -52.59 -40.16 18.67
N PHE A 250 -52.91 -39.23 19.58
CA PHE A 250 -54.06 -39.36 20.48
C PHE A 250 -55.40 -39.30 19.73
N THR A 251 -55.58 -38.45 18.72
CA THR A 251 -56.83 -38.45 17.95
C THR A 251 -57.02 -39.72 17.12
N VAL A 252 -55.94 -40.31 16.59
CA VAL A 252 -56.00 -41.64 15.94
C VAL A 252 -56.35 -42.74 16.96
N ILE A 253 -55.71 -42.76 18.13
CA ILE A 253 -56.01 -43.74 19.20
C ILE A 253 -57.45 -43.61 19.68
N ILE A 254 -57.94 -42.40 19.93
CA ILE A 254 -59.34 -42.15 20.33
C ILE A 254 -60.29 -42.56 19.20
N GLY A 255 -59.97 -42.28 17.94
CA GLY A 255 -60.76 -42.73 16.79
C GLY A 255 -60.85 -44.26 16.70
N ILE A 256 -59.74 -44.97 16.93
CA ILE A 256 -59.70 -46.44 17.01
C ILE A 256 -60.50 -46.96 18.20
N ILE A 257 -60.39 -46.33 19.38
CA ILE A 257 -61.16 -46.72 20.59
C ILE A 257 -62.66 -46.47 20.40
N VAL A 258 -63.07 -45.38 19.72
CA VAL A 258 -64.47 -45.11 19.41
C VAL A 258 -64.99 -46.09 18.36
N ALA A 259 -64.20 -46.43 17.33
CA ALA A 259 -64.57 -47.44 16.34
C ALA A 259 -64.67 -48.85 16.94
N ALA A 260 -63.68 -49.27 17.73
CA ALA A 260 -63.69 -50.53 18.47
C ALA A 260 -64.78 -50.57 19.55
N GLY A 261 -65.02 -49.45 20.22
CA GLY A 261 -66.10 -49.27 21.19
C GLY A 261 -67.47 -49.43 20.53
N ALA A 262 -67.70 -48.83 19.37
CA ALA A 262 -68.92 -49.04 18.59
C ALA A 262 -69.06 -50.50 18.09
N TYR A 263 -67.95 -51.13 17.70
CA TYR A 263 -67.90 -52.53 17.28
C TYR A 263 -68.18 -53.52 18.43
N VAL A 264 -67.78 -53.19 19.67
CA VAL A 264 -68.02 -54.00 20.87
C VAL A 264 -69.40 -53.71 21.49
N PHE A 265 -69.85 -52.46 21.55
CA PHE A 265 -71.17 -52.10 22.09
C PHE A 265 -72.36 -52.54 21.21
N THR A 266 -72.10 -52.94 19.96
CA THR A 266 -73.10 -53.61 19.13
C THR A 266 -73.26 -55.10 19.46
N ASN A 267 -72.36 -55.69 20.29
CA ASN A 267 -72.34 -57.11 20.63
C ASN A 267 -72.08 -57.40 22.13
N GLY A 268 -73.08 -57.15 22.99
CA GLY A 268 -73.44 -58.07 24.09
C GLY A 268 -72.56 -58.22 25.35
N SER A 269 -72.99 -57.54 26.43
CA SER A 269 -73.20 -58.09 27.80
C SER A 269 -72.06 -58.69 28.66
N ALA A 270 -71.76 -57.95 29.74
CA ALA A 270 -71.66 -58.37 31.16
C ALA A 270 -70.65 -59.43 31.67
N VAL A 271 -69.98 -59.13 32.80
CA VAL A 271 -69.89 -59.94 34.04
C VAL A 271 -69.18 -59.14 35.17
N GLN A 272 -69.35 -59.57 36.43
CA GLN A 272 -69.08 -58.84 37.69
C GLN A 272 -67.67 -59.01 38.31
N ALA A 273 -67.40 -58.20 39.34
CA ALA A 273 -66.10 -58.00 40.04
C ALA A 273 -65.68 -59.13 41.01
N PRO A 274 -64.49 -58.99 41.65
CA PRO A 274 -64.53 -58.64 43.08
C PRO A 274 -63.48 -57.57 43.52
N ALA A 275 -63.55 -57.18 44.79
CA ALA A 275 -62.83 -56.07 45.41
C ALA A 275 -61.66 -56.52 46.32
N LEU A 276 -60.82 -55.54 46.73
CA LEU A 276 -60.04 -55.37 47.99
C LEU A 276 -58.90 -54.35 47.70
N ALA A 277 -58.35 -53.54 48.61
CA ALA A 277 -58.84 -52.75 49.75
C ALA A 277 -57.67 -51.87 50.26
N PHE A 278 -57.95 -50.79 51.02
CA PHE A 278 -56.99 -50.03 51.88
C PHE A 278 -55.82 -49.26 51.19
N ASP A 279 -55.36 -48.10 51.66
CA ASP A 279 -56.00 -47.09 52.51
C ASP A 279 -55.30 -45.72 52.41
N ASN A 280 -56.05 -44.66 52.76
CA ASN A 280 -55.62 -43.40 53.39
C ASN A 280 -54.39 -42.57 52.90
N ALA A 281 -54.72 -41.34 52.47
CA ALA A 281 -53.90 -40.12 52.59
C ALA A 281 -53.74 -39.70 54.10
N PRO A 282 -53.05 -38.61 54.53
CA PRO A 282 -52.99 -37.29 53.87
C PRO A 282 -51.66 -36.51 53.97
N ALA A 283 -51.68 -35.29 53.43
CA ALA A 283 -50.62 -34.30 53.52
C ALA A 283 -50.46 -33.70 54.93
N HIS A 284 -49.27 -33.15 55.25
CA HIS A 284 -49.13 -31.73 55.67
C HIS A 284 -47.67 -31.26 55.95
N ARG A 285 -47.37 -30.01 55.52
CA ARG A 285 -46.87 -28.88 56.37
C ARG A 285 -45.35 -28.64 56.63
N MET A 286 -44.89 -27.49 56.06
CA MET A 286 -44.03 -26.40 56.60
C MET A 286 -42.50 -26.50 56.84
N GLN A 287 -41.89 -25.32 56.62
CA GLN A 287 -40.72 -24.69 57.32
C GLN A 287 -39.33 -25.32 57.11
N SER A 288 -38.21 -24.59 57.30
CA SER A 288 -37.88 -23.15 57.12
C SER A 288 -36.37 -22.92 57.32
N SER A 289 -35.78 -21.89 56.69
CA SER A 289 -34.54 -21.13 57.06
C SER A 289 -33.98 -20.49 55.77
N ALA A 290 -33.68 -19.18 55.63
CA ALA A 290 -32.79 -18.32 56.43
C ALA A 290 -31.33 -18.84 56.41
N SER A 291 -30.25 -18.12 56.06
CA SER A 291 -30.02 -16.70 55.68
C SER A 291 -28.81 -16.62 54.69
N GLN A 292 -28.23 -15.49 54.22
CA GLN A 292 -28.43 -14.05 54.49
C GLN A 292 -27.94 -13.15 53.30
N GLU A 293 -27.69 -11.88 53.62
CA GLU A 293 -27.15 -10.72 52.88
C GLU A 293 -25.86 -10.95 52.04
N ALA A 294 -25.52 -10.26 50.93
CA ALA A 294 -25.82 -8.91 50.36
C ALA A 294 -24.75 -7.82 50.61
N HIS A 295 -23.94 -7.55 49.55
CA HIS A 295 -23.40 -6.22 49.12
C HIS A 295 -22.43 -5.45 50.08
N PRO A 296 -21.67 -4.39 49.65
CA PRO A 296 -21.92 -3.48 48.53
C PRO A 296 -20.71 -3.01 47.66
N VAL A 297 -21.02 -2.03 46.81
CA VAL A 297 -20.19 -1.28 45.85
C VAL A 297 -19.40 -0.14 46.54
N ALA A 298 -18.17 0.15 46.09
CA ALA A 298 -17.61 1.51 46.04
C ALA A 298 -16.36 1.61 45.13
N GLN A 299 -16.07 2.81 44.63
CA GLN A 299 -15.01 3.12 43.67
C GLN A 299 -13.66 3.42 44.36
N SER A 300 -12.56 3.26 43.63
CA SER A 300 -11.39 4.13 43.80
C SER A 300 -10.64 4.32 42.49
N VAL A 301 -10.32 5.57 42.16
CA VAL A 301 -9.42 5.94 41.07
C VAL A 301 -8.04 6.17 41.66
N ASP A 302 -7.02 5.43 41.23
CA ASP A 302 -5.69 6.03 41.16
C ASP A 302 -4.85 5.48 40.00
N SER A 303 -4.41 6.44 39.20
CA SER A 303 -3.29 6.40 38.28
C SER A 303 -2.01 5.81 38.88
N ARG A 304 -1.48 4.75 38.27
CA ARG A 304 -0.03 4.63 38.16
C ARG A 304 0.41 4.17 36.77
N ALA A 305 1.14 5.06 36.12
CA ALA A 305 1.62 4.96 34.76
C ALA A 305 2.22 3.58 34.44
N SER A 306 1.82 3.08 33.28
CA SER A 306 2.58 2.12 32.49
C SER A 306 4.04 2.55 32.37
N ARG A 307 4.91 1.90 33.15
CA ARG A 307 6.25 1.59 32.62
C ARG A 307 6.07 0.40 31.69
N GLU A 308 5.65 0.71 30.47
CA GLU A 308 5.80 -0.20 29.35
C GLU A 308 7.31 -0.42 29.18
N SER A 309 7.79 -1.52 29.77
CA SER A 309 9.18 -1.94 29.66
C SER A 309 9.51 -2.02 28.19
N ALA A 310 10.55 -1.32 27.75
CA ALA A 310 10.99 -1.36 26.36
C ALA A 310 11.23 -2.82 25.98
N ALA A 311 10.33 -3.38 25.17
CA ALA A 311 10.39 -4.79 24.81
C ALA A 311 11.67 -5.00 24.03
N ILE A 312 12.55 -5.87 24.55
CA ILE A 312 13.80 -6.21 23.87
C ILE A 312 13.43 -6.70 22.47
N PRO A 313 13.99 -6.13 21.38
CA PRO A 313 13.65 -6.52 20.03
C PRO A 313 13.97 -8.00 19.81
N THR A 314 12.93 -8.82 19.76
CA THR A 314 13.05 -10.28 19.60
C THR A 314 13.21 -10.67 18.13
N THR A 315 13.92 -11.77 17.89
CA THR A 315 14.02 -12.40 16.56
C THR A 315 12.84 -13.33 16.25
N SER A 316 11.63 -13.06 16.78
CA SER A 316 10.41 -13.82 16.47
C SER A 316 9.38 -12.98 15.70
N CYS A 317 8.67 -13.63 14.77
CA CYS A 317 7.60 -13.00 14.02
C CYS A 317 6.33 -12.73 14.84
N ASP A 318 6.19 -13.32 16.03
CA ASP A 318 5.07 -13.06 16.95
C ASP A 318 5.12 -11.62 17.48
N SER A 319 6.33 -11.10 17.68
CA SER A 319 6.65 -9.78 18.25
C SER A 319 7.51 -8.93 17.29
N ALA A 320 7.30 -9.10 15.98
CA ALA A 320 7.97 -8.33 14.95
C ALA A 320 7.59 -6.85 14.96
N ILE A 321 8.57 -5.96 14.76
CA ILE A 321 8.33 -4.52 14.61
C ILE A 321 7.71 -4.18 13.26
N ASP A 322 7.01 -3.05 13.17
CA ASP A 322 6.56 -2.51 11.88
C ASP A 322 7.77 -2.05 11.03
N TRP A 323 7.73 -2.33 9.72
CA TRP A 323 8.79 -1.95 8.77
C TRP A 323 9.17 -0.46 8.78
N ARG A 324 8.24 0.45 9.14
CA ARG A 324 8.52 1.89 9.29
C ARG A 324 9.52 2.19 10.40
N LEU A 325 9.60 1.34 11.42
CA LEU A 325 10.55 1.47 12.52
C LEU A 325 11.94 0.90 12.20
N ALA A 326 12.11 0.17 11.09
CA ALA A 326 13.35 -0.56 10.77
C ALA A 326 14.61 0.32 10.82
N LYS A 327 14.52 1.59 10.41
CA LYS A 327 15.65 2.54 10.42
C LYS A 327 16.19 2.85 11.83
N ASN A 328 15.43 2.58 12.88
CA ASN A 328 15.84 2.79 14.28
C ASN A 328 16.64 1.59 14.85
N TYR A 329 16.72 0.48 14.12
CA TYR A 329 17.34 -0.78 14.56
C TYR A 329 18.49 -1.21 13.64
N VAL A 330 19.22 -0.23 13.07
CA VAL A 330 20.42 -0.50 12.27
C VAL A 330 21.46 -1.28 13.09
N ASP A 331 22.13 -2.22 12.42
CA ASP A 331 23.08 -3.18 12.95
C ASP A 331 22.52 -4.25 13.92
N GLN A 332 21.23 -4.18 14.28
CA GLN A 332 20.56 -5.19 15.10
C GLN A 332 19.93 -6.30 14.24
N GLN A 333 19.89 -7.53 14.78
CA GLN A 333 19.13 -8.64 14.21
C GLN A 333 17.74 -8.66 14.83
N ILE A 334 16.70 -8.52 14.00
CA ILE A 334 15.33 -8.30 14.45
C ILE A 334 14.32 -8.88 13.46
N ALA A 335 13.12 -9.22 13.94
CA ALA A 335 11.98 -9.56 13.10
C ALA A 335 11.20 -8.30 12.70
N VAL A 336 10.93 -8.12 11.41
CA VAL A 336 10.23 -6.96 10.86
C VAL A 336 9.03 -7.39 10.02
N ARG A 337 7.85 -6.83 10.28
CA ARG A 337 6.59 -7.12 9.58
C ARG A 337 6.21 -5.97 8.65
N GLY A 338 5.76 -6.29 7.44
CA GLY A 338 5.29 -5.29 6.49
C GLY A 338 4.62 -5.88 5.24
N THR A 339 3.88 -5.04 4.52
CA THR A 339 3.23 -5.41 3.26
C THR A 339 4.20 -5.24 2.10
N VAL A 340 4.34 -6.25 1.25
CA VAL A 340 5.22 -6.23 0.07
C VAL A 340 4.64 -5.28 -1.00
N ALA A 341 5.31 -4.17 -1.24
CA ALA A 341 4.97 -3.21 -2.29
C ALA A 341 5.59 -3.59 -3.65
N GLU A 342 6.75 -4.26 -3.65
CA GLU A 342 7.44 -4.70 -4.85
C GLU A 342 8.13 -6.06 -4.65
N TYR A 343 8.01 -6.93 -5.65
CA TYR A 343 8.83 -8.12 -5.82
C TYR A 343 9.54 -8.04 -7.18
N ARG A 344 10.87 -8.16 -7.22
CA ARG A 344 11.66 -8.04 -8.45
C ARG A 344 12.88 -8.96 -8.44
N TYR A 345 12.87 -10.00 -9.27
CA TYR A 345 14.05 -10.81 -9.57
C TYR A 345 14.84 -10.21 -10.74
N MET A 346 16.16 -10.09 -10.59
CA MET A 346 17.07 -9.46 -11.57
C MET A 346 18.22 -10.43 -11.95
N PRO A 347 17.95 -11.48 -12.75
CA PRO A 347 18.94 -12.50 -13.08
C PRO A 347 20.20 -11.95 -13.79
N ASN A 348 20.03 -10.89 -14.59
CA ASN A 348 21.08 -10.34 -15.46
C ASN A 348 21.92 -9.24 -14.76
N VAL A 349 21.85 -9.13 -13.43
CA VAL A 349 22.64 -8.19 -12.61
C VAL A 349 23.62 -8.99 -11.76
N LYS A 350 24.81 -8.43 -11.49
CA LYS A 350 25.83 -9.06 -10.63
C LYS A 350 25.21 -9.50 -9.28
N GLY A 351 25.35 -10.80 -8.97
CA GLY A 351 24.75 -11.43 -7.79
C GLY A 351 23.28 -11.86 -7.93
N ALA A 352 22.68 -11.70 -9.11
CA ALA A 352 21.30 -12.09 -9.46
C ALA A 352 20.23 -11.85 -8.36
N PRO A 353 20.13 -10.62 -7.81
CA PRO A 353 19.31 -10.37 -6.63
C PRO A 353 17.81 -10.53 -6.88
N THR A 354 17.10 -11.02 -5.87
CA THR A 354 15.65 -10.90 -5.73
C THR A 354 15.36 -9.85 -4.65
N TRP A 355 14.76 -8.74 -5.06
CA TRP A 355 14.31 -7.67 -4.18
C TRP A 355 12.86 -7.88 -3.76
N ILE A 356 12.60 -7.66 -2.47
CA ILE A 356 11.26 -7.64 -1.86
C ILE A 356 11.21 -6.33 -1.05
N ASN A 357 10.56 -5.29 -1.57
CA ASN A 357 10.45 -4.01 -0.86
C ASN A 357 9.15 -3.97 -0.06
N LEU A 358 9.24 -3.65 1.23
CA LEU A 358 8.09 -3.46 2.12
C LEU A 358 7.72 -1.97 2.21
N GLY A 359 6.42 -1.69 2.26
CA GLY A 359 5.89 -0.34 2.36
C GLY A 359 5.78 0.37 1.02
N ALA A 360 6.92 0.67 0.39
CA ALA A 360 6.99 1.38 -0.89
C ALA A 360 7.89 0.70 -1.92
N LYS A 361 7.69 1.00 -3.20
CA LYS A 361 8.47 0.47 -4.33
C LYS A 361 9.78 1.22 -4.50
N TYR A 362 10.80 0.60 -5.08
CA TYR A 362 12.02 1.31 -5.49
C TYR A 362 11.67 2.40 -6.55
N PRO A 363 12.19 3.64 -6.43
CA PRO A 363 13.31 4.07 -5.57
C PRO A 363 12.92 4.74 -4.22
N ALA A 364 11.65 4.75 -3.82
CA ALA A 364 11.19 5.52 -2.66
C ALA A 364 12.03 5.21 -1.38
N PRO A 365 12.62 6.20 -0.70
CA PRO A 365 13.57 5.96 0.39
C PRO A 365 12.90 5.46 1.67
N ASP A 366 11.61 5.76 1.86
CA ASP A 366 10.79 5.21 2.95
C ASP A 366 10.27 3.81 2.59
N ARG A 367 11.16 2.82 2.68
CA ARG A 367 10.88 1.40 2.50
C ARG A 367 11.87 0.56 3.30
N LEU A 368 11.49 -0.65 3.67
CA LEU A 368 12.48 -1.69 4.00
C LEU A 368 12.80 -2.49 2.74
N ALA A 369 14.06 -2.42 2.30
CA ALA A 369 14.54 -3.18 1.15
C ALA A 369 15.07 -4.56 1.58
N VAL A 370 14.35 -5.64 1.26
CA VAL A 370 14.82 -7.01 1.54
C VAL A 370 15.45 -7.59 0.28
N VAL A 371 16.64 -8.19 0.41
CA VAL A 371 17.37 -8.82 -0.69
C VAL A 371 17.68 -10.29 -0.41
N ILE A 372 17.48 -11.13 -1.42
CA ILE A 372 17.97 -12.51 -1.48
C ILE A 372 18.89 -12.60 -2.69
N TRP A 373 20.16 -12.94 -2.48
CA TRP A 373 21.13 -13.08 -3.56
C TRP A 373 20.89 -14.36 -4.36
N GLY A 374 21.36 -14.40 -5.62
CA GLY A 374 21.14 -15.52 -6.54
C GLY A 374 21.55 -16.88 -5.96
N ASP A 375 22.72 -16.92 -5.31
CA ASP A 375 23.29 -18.10 -4.68
C ASP A 375 22.41 -18.67 -3.54
N ASP A 376 21.63 -17.80 -2.88
CA ASP A 376 20.69 -18.17 -1.82
C ASP A 376 19.26 -18.41 -2.36
N ARG A 377 18.90 -17.81 -3.50
CA ARG A 377 17.53 -17.75 -4.03
C ARG A 377 16.85 -19.11 -4.16
N ASN A 378 17.58 -20.12 -4.63
CA ASN A 378 17.02 -21.47 -4.85
C ASN A 378 16.57 -22.15 -3.55
N LYS A 379 17.17 -21.79 -2.39
CA LYS A 379 16.80 -22.32 -1.08
C LYS A 379 15.36 -21.99 -0.71
N PHE A 380 14.86 -20.82 -1.12
CA PHE A 380 13.52 -20.34 -0.76
C PHE A 380 12.39 -20.98 -1.57
N GLY A 381 12.68 -21.58 -2.73
CA GLY A 381 11.72 -22.35 -3.53
C GLY A 381 10.35 -21.66 -3.70
N ARG A 382 9.28 -22.31 -3.21
CA ARG A 382 7.89 -21.81 -3.30
C ARG A 382 7.63 -20.50 -2.53
N ALA A 383 8.45 -20.16 -1.54
CA ALA A 383 8.33 -18.91 -0.77
C ALA A 383 8.68 -17.66 -1.62
N LEU A 384 9.25 -17.82 -2.82
CA LEU A 384 9.46 -16.75 -3.80
C LEU A 384 8.58 -16.90 -5.05
N SER A 385 7.40 -17.50 -4.92
CA SER A 385 6.40 -17.59 -5.99
C SER A 385 5.87 -16.20 -6.41
N LYS A 386 5.27 -16.08 -7.61
CA LYS A 386 4.98 -14.78 -8.25
C LYS A 386 3.97 -13.85 -7.54
N ASN A 387 3.40 -14.25 -6.40
CA ASN A 387 2.26 -13.58 -5.76
C ASN A 387 2.59 -12.96 -4.38
N LEU A 388 3.83 -12.51 -4.15
CA LEU A 388 4.20 -11.84 -2.88
C LEU A 388 3.63 -10.43 -2.75
N ILE A 389 3.44 -9.70 -3.86
CA ILE A 389 2.96 -8.30 -3.85
C ILE A 389 1.59 -8.24 -3.16
N ASN A 390 1.40 -7.21 -2.33
CA ASN A 390 0.25 -6.96 -1.45
C ASN A 390 0.05 -7.98 -0.30
N ARG A 391 0.91 -8.99 -0.15
CA ARG A 391 0.90 -9.85 1.05
C ARG A 391 1.66 -9.19 2.20
N GLN A 392 1.19 -9.44 3.42
CA GLN A 392 1.98 -9.17 4.62
C GLN A 392 2.98 -10.31 4.83
N ILE A 393 4.23 -9.95 5.12
CA ILE A 393 5.29 -10.89 5.48
C ILE A 393 6.01 -10.39 6.73
N CYS A 394 6.66 -11.31 7.42
CA CYS A 394 7.67 -11.06 8.43
C CYS A 394 9.04 -11.51 7.90
N THR A 395 10.06 -10.67 8.09
CA THR A 395 11.45 -10.98 7.70
C THR A 395 12.37 -10.84 8.90
N ILE A 396 13.26 -11.82 9.11
CA ILE A 396 14.14 -11.90 10.27
C ILE A 396 15.60 -11.78 9.79
N GLY A 397 16.32 -10.76 10.26
CA GLY A 397 17.70 -10.55 9.83
C GLY A 397 18.32 -9.28 10.38
N THR A 398 19.58 -9.04 10.03
CA THR A 398 20.29 -7.82 10.44
C THR A 398 19.93 -6.67 9.50
N ILE A 399 19.47 -5.56 10.07
CA ILE A 399 19.21 -4.33 9.31
C ILE A 399 20.54 -3.59 9.09
N LYS A 400 20.82 -3.20 7.85
CA LYS A 400 21.95 -2.33 7.47
C LYS A 400 21.42 -1.11 6.74
N LEU A 401 22.09 0.03 6.85
CA LEU A 401 21.74 1.21 6.07
C LEU A 401 22.47 1.19 4.71
N ARG A 402 21.74 1.39 3.61
CA ARG A 402 22.27 1.53 2.25
C ARG A 402 21.61 2.74 1.61
N ASP A 403 22.41 3.74 1.25
CA ASP A 403 21.95 4.98 0.61
C ASP A 403 20.75 5.62 1.35
N GLY A 404 20.84 5.67 2.69
CA GLY A 404 19.80 6.21 3.58
C GLY A 404 18.56 5.32 3.80
N THR A 405 18.44 4.20 3.06
CA THR A 405 17.35 3.22 3.13
C THR A 405 17.74 2.05 4.05
N PRO A 406 16.87 1.57 4.97
CA PRO A 406 17.11 0.34 5.70
C PRO A 406 17.01 -0.87 4.76
N GLN A 407 17.98 -1.78 4.83
CA GLN A 407 18.09 -2.97 4.01
C GLN A 407 18.36 -4.22 4.86
N MET A 408 17.75 -5.34 4.51
CA MET A 408 17.97 -6.65 5.14
C MET A 408 18.34 -7.69 4.08
N ALA A 409 19.35 -8.53 4.34
CA ALA A 409 19.73 -9.60 3.43
C ALA A 409 19.37 -10.97 4.04
N LEU A 410 18.59 -11.78 3.33
CA LEU A 410 18.17 -13.11 3.79
C LEU A 410 18.93 -14.20 3.03
N LYS A 411 19.31 -15.27 3.76
CA LYS A 411 20.05 -16.43 3.26
C LYS A 411 19.27 -17.74 3.39
N TRP A 412 18.28 -17.81 4.29
CA TRP A 412 17.57 -19.04 4.63
C TRP A 412 16.04 -18.87 4.61
N PRO A 413 15.27 -19.91 4.21
CA PRO A 413 13.81 -19.80 4.10
C PRO A 413 13.10 -19.41 5.40
N ARG A 414 13.63 -19.83 6.56
CA ARG A 414 13.11 -19.49 7.90
C ARG A 414 13.12 -17.99 8.22
N GLU A 415 13.89 -17.21 7.45
CA GLU A 415 14.03 -15.76 7.61
C GLU A 415 12.94 -14.99 6.85
N LEU A 416 12.05 -15.70 6.13
CA LEU A 416 10.91 -15.16 5.39
C LEU A 416 9.64 -15.94 5.77
N VAL A 417 8.78 -15.33 6.59
CA VAL A 417 7.56 -15.92 7.12
C VAL A 417 6.34 -15.18 6.59
N PHE A 418 5.33 -15.92 6.11
CA PHE A 418 4.04 -15.34 5.69
C PHE A 418 3.16 -15.06 6.92
N GLN A 419 2.30 -14.05 6.83
CA GLN A 419 1.34 -13.66 7.87
C GLN A 419 -0.08 -13.67 7.30
#